data_AF-A0A016V6E0-F1
#
_entry.id   AF-A0A016V6E0-F1
#
_cell.length_a   1.000
_cell.length_b   1.000
_cell.length_c   1.000
_cell.angle_alpha   90.00
_cell.angle_beta   90.00
_cell.angle_gamma   90.00
#
_symmetry.space_group_name_H-M   'P 1'
#
loop_
_entity.id
_entity.type
_entity.pdbx_description
1 polymer ?
#
loop_
_entity_poly.entity_id
_entity_poly.type
_entity_poly.pdbx_seq_one_letter_code
_entity_poly.pdbx_strand_id
1 'polypeptide(L)'
;MNCPDESLDDSDGEDEEVERLAEKLYGLIHARFILTNRGLSMMLQKWQDGDFGTCPRVYCYDHPLLPMGTADVPGRDTVKMFCSSCNDIYQPRHTRHQALDGAYFGTSFPEMFLMMYPEFRGPKPQQFVPRFDSHSSSCFFFF
;
A
#
# COMPACT_ATOMS: atom_id res chain seq x y z
N MET A 1 -55.66 22.97 11.67
CA MET A 1 -54.50 22.72 12.54
C MET A 1 -53.42 22.08 11.69
N ASN A 2 -52.30 22.77 11.55
CA ASN A 2 -51.13 22.35 10.79
C ASN A 2 -50.23 21.57 11.77
N CYS A 3 -49.91 20.31 11.51
CA CYS A 3 -48.80 19.64 12.20
C CYS A 3 -47.52 19.90 11.40
N PRO A 4 -46.44 20.40 12.01
CA PRO A 4 -45.20 20.61 11.29
C PRO A 4 -44.58 19.25 10.96
N ASP A 5 -44.28 19.08 9.68
CA ASP A 5 -43.41 18.05 9.11
C ASP A 5 -41.96 18.47 9.40
N GLU A 6 -41.39 18.00 10.51
CA GLU A 6 -39.95 18.07 10.78
C GLU A 6 -39.50 16.75 11.41
N SER A 7 -38.73 15.94 10.66
CA SER A 7 -37.59 15.12 11.14
C SER A 7 -37.30 13.88 10.26
N LEU A 8 -37.02 14.04 8.96
CA LEU A 8 -36.59 12.91 8.10
C LEU A 8 -35.22 13.10 7.44
N ASP A 9 -34.41 14.08 7.87
CA ASP A 9 -33.16 14.43 7.17
C ASP A 9 -31.88 14.45 8.06
N ASP A 10 -31.99 14.17 9.37
CA ASP A 10 -30.83 14.18 10.30
C ASP A 10 -30.22 12.79 10.56
N SER A 11 -30.98 11.69 10.37
CA SER A 11 -30.51 10.32 10.68
C SER A 11 -29.43 9.84 9.72
N ASP A 12 -29.53 10.19 8.44
CA ASP A 12 -28.62 9.68 7.41
C ASP A 12 -27.19 10.24 7.57
N GLY A 13 -27.05 11.48 8.05
CA GLY A 13 -25.74 12.10 8.31
C GLY A 13 -25.03 11.55 9.55
N GLU A 14 -25.77 11.08 10.55
CA GLU A 14 -25.19 10.44 11.75
C GLU A 14 -24.61 9.06 11.42
N ASP A 15 -25.31 8.28 10.59
CA ASP A 15 -24.85 6.95 10.17
C ASP A 15 -23.58 7.04 9.30
N GLU A 16 -23.50 7.99 8.37
CA GLU A 16 -22.29 8.22 7.56
C GLU A 16 -21.07 8.58 8.41
N GLU A 17 -21.25 9.40 9.45
CA GLU A 17 -20.17 9.76 10.37
C GLU A 17 -19.71 8.56 11.19
N VAL A 18 -20.65 7.73 11.67
CA VAL A 18 -20.32 6.48 12.39
C VAL A 18 -19.52 5.53 11.51
N GLU A 19 -19.92 5.33 10.24
CA GLU A 19 -19.18 4.49 9.29
C GLU A 19 -17.76 5.00 9.06
N ARG A 20 -17.61 6.31 8.82
CA ARG A 20 -16.30 6.95 8.60
C ARG A 20 -15.38 6.82 9.82
N LEU A 21 -15.93 6.97 11.02
CA LEU A 21 -15.17 6.80 12.27
C LEU A 21 -14.81 5.34 12.51
N ALA A 22 -15.69 4.40 12.19
CA ALA A 22 -15.43 2.97 12.29
C ALA A 22 -14.31 2.53 11.33
N GLU A 23 -14.31 3.01 10.08
CA GLU A 23 -13.22 2.78 9.12
C GLU A 23 -11.88 3.26 9.67
N LYS A 24 -11.84 4.50 10.18
CA LYS A 24 -10.63 5.09 10.76
C LYS A 24 -10.13 4.32 11.98
N LEU A 25 -11.04 3.94 12.87
CA LEU A 25 -10.69 3.15 14.06
C LEU A 25 -10.11 1.80 13.66
N TYR A 26 -10.75 1.10 12.71
CA TYR A 26 -10.26 -0.17 12.18
C TYR A 26 -8.86 -0.01 11.59
N GLY A 27 -8.63 1.01 10.76
CA GLY A 27 -7.33 1.29 10.17
C GLY A 27 -6.22 1.50 11.21
N LEU A 28 -6.51 2.25 12.28
CA LEU A 28 -5.56 2.48 13.38
C LEU A 28 -5.28 1.21 14.19
N ILE A 29 -6.29 0.35 14.39
CA ILE A 29 -6.11 -0.95 15.03
C ILE A 29 -5.28 -1.86 14.10
N HIS A 30 -5.56 -1.84 12.80
CA HIS A 30 -4.87 -2.64 11.78
C HIS A 30 -3.37 -2.36 11.78
N ALA A 31 -2.95 -1.09 11.81
CA ALA A 31 -1.53 -0.70 11.86
C ALA A 31 -0.77 -1.35 13.04
N ARG A 32 -1.43 -1.47 14.19
CA ARG A 32 -0.86 -2.15 15.37
C ARG A 32 -0.93 -3.67 15.25
N PHE A 33 -2.03 -4.18 14.72
CA PHE A 33 -2.27 -5.61 14.59
C PHE A 33 -1.25 -6.29 13.68
N ILE A 34 -0.92 -5.68 12.52
CA ILE A 34 0.00 -6.28 11.55
C ILE A 34 1.45 -6.37 12.01
N LEU A 35 1.79 -5.74 13.15
CA LEU A 35 3.10 -5.88 13.81
C LEU A 35 3.15 -7.03 14.83
N THR A 36 2.01 -7.65 15.14
CA THR A 36 1.96 -8.85 16.01
C THR A 36 2.33 -10.11 15.23
N ASN A 37 2.78 -11.17 15.90
CA ASN A 37 3.11 -12.45 15.23
C ASN A 37 1.93 -12.99 14.40
N ARG A 38 0.70 -12.89 14.91
CA ARG A 38 -0.50 -13.32 14.19
C ARG A 38 -0.74 -12.46 12.94
N GLY A 39 -0.64 -11.14 13.08
CA GLY A 39 -0.81 -10.21 11.98
C GLY A 39 0.25 -10.41 10.90
N LEU A 40 1.51 -10.57 11.28
CA LEU A 40 2.62 -10.86 10.37
C LEU A 40 2.38 -12.14 9.56
N SER A 41 1.98 -13.24 10.21
CA SER A 41 1.65 -14.50 9.51
C SER A 41 0.50 -14.34 8.51
N MET A 42 -0.53 -13.57 8.86
CA MET A 42 -1.64 -13.29 7.94
C MET A 42 -1.19 -12.42 6.76
N MET A 43 -0.35 -11.41 7.01
CA MET A 43 0.19 -10.56 5.95
C MET A 43 1.18 -11.32 5.06
N LEU A 44 1.92 -12.30 5.60
CA LEU A 44 2.79 -13.18 4.83
C LEU A 44 1.98 -14.00 3.82
N GLN A 45 0.86 -14.57 4.25
CA GLN A 45 -0.02 -15.30 3.34
C GLN A 45 -0.47 -14.41 2.17
N LYS A 46 -0.95 -13.19 2.46
CA LYS A 46 -1.34 -12.21 1.44
C LYS A 46 -0.20 -11.83 0.50
N TRP A 47 1.01 -11.69 1.05
CA TRP A 47 2.20 -11.38 0.26
C TRP A 47 2.55 -12.52 -0.70
N GLN A 48 2.47 -13.77 -0.25
CA GLN A 48 2.70 -14.96 -1.07
C GLN A 48 1.63 -15.13 -2.16
N ASP A 49 0.38 -14.79 -1.84
CA ASP A 49 -0.75 -14.79 -2.77
C ASP A 49 -0.69 -13.63 -3.79
N GLY A 50 0.22 -12.67 -3.59
CA GLY A 50 0.41 -11.53 -4.49
C GLY A 50 -0.65 -10.44 -4.33
N ASP A 51 -1.39 -10.39 -3.21
CA ASP A 51 -2.46 -9.43 -2.95
C ASP A 51 -2.00 -7.96 -3.05
N PHE A 52 -0.73 -7.71 -2.75
CA PHE A 52 -0.12 -6.39 -2.76
C PHE A 52 0.50 -6.02 -4.12
N GLY A 53 0.45 -6.92 -5.10
CA GLY A 53 1.07 -6.72 -6.41
C GLY A 53 2.59 -6.80 -6.38
N THR A 54 3.20 -6.42 -7.51
CA THR A 54 4.61 -6.67 -7.82
C THR A 54 5.35 -5.38 -8.17
N CYS A 55 6.66 -5.40 -7.96
CA CYS A 55 7.54 -4.26 -8.22
C CYS A 55 7.49 -3.85 -9.70
N PRO A 56 7.29 -2.55 -10.01
CA PRO A 56 7.24 -2.08 -11.39
C PRO A 56 8.63 -2.05 -12.08
N ARG A 57 9.73 -2.24 -11.33
CA ARG A 57 11.07 -2.33 -11.93
C ARG A 57 11.25 -3.69 -12.61
N VAL A 58 11.54 -3.66 -13.90
CA VAL A 58 11.80 -4.86 -14.72
C VAL A 58 12.87 -5.78 -14.10
N TYR A 59 13.96 -5.22 -13.57
CA TYR A 59 15.05 -5.99 -12.96
C TYR A 59 14.74 -6.53 -11.55
N CYS A 60 13.56 -6.24 -11.00
CA CYS A 60 13.05 -6.92 -9.81
C CYS A 60 12.28 -8.19 -10.14
N TYR A 61 12.08 -8.55 -11.43
CA TYR A 61 11.45 -9.81 -11.84
C TYR A 61 10.13 -10.10 -11.11
N ASP A 62 9.22 -9.12 -11.11
CA ASP A 62 7.92 -9.20 -10.45
C ASP A 62 7.99 -9.49 -8.94
N HIS A 63 9.05 -9.04 -8.26
CA HIS A 63 9.18 -9.20 -6.81
C HIS A 63 7.97 -8.60 -6.06
N PRO A 64 7.28 -9.38 -5.21
CA PRO A 64 6.08 -8.94 -4.50
C PRO A 64 6.35 -7.82 -3.49
N LEU A 65 5.36 -6.95 -3.32
CA LEU A 65 5.45 -5.71 -2.54
C LEU A 65 4.82 -5.84 -1.15
N LEU A 66 5.21 -4.97 -0.23
CA LEU A 66 4.60 -4.81 1.10
C LEU A 66 3.93 -3.44 1.22
N PRO A 67 2.70 -3.34 1.73
CA PRO A 67 2.06 -2.04 1.95
C PRO A 67 2.71 -1.29 3.12
N MET A 68 2.81 0.03 3.04
CA MET A 68 3.34 0.87 4.12
C MET A 68 2.78 2.29 4.09
N GLY A 69 2.89 2.99 5.22
CA GLY A 69 2.74 4.43 5.29
C GLY A 69 4.09 5.16 5.26
N THR A 70 4.10 6.40 4.80
CA THR A 70 5.26 7.32 4.94
C THR A 70 5.22 8.09 6.26
N ALA A 71 4.09 8.06 6.96
CA ALA A 71 3.89 8.62 8.29
C ALA A 71 2.86 7.78 9.08
N ASP A 72 3.00 7.75 10.40
CA ASP A 72 2.06 7.07 11.32
C ASP A 72 0.90 7.98 11.77
N VAL A 73 0.82 9.20 11.21
CA VAL A 73 -0.23 10.17 11.53
C VAL A 73 -1.26 10.15 10.40
N PRO A 74 -2.56 9.88 10.68
CA PRO A 74 -3.61 9.88 9.65
C PRO A 74 -3.73 11.22 8.91
N GLY A 75 -4.13 11.15 7.64
CA GLY A 75 -4.35 12.29 6.74
C GLY A 75 -3.06 12.90 6.18
N ARG A 76 -1.89 12.31 6.45
CA ARG A 76 -0.60 12.82 5.96
C ARG A 76 -0.30 12.40 4.54
N ASP A 77 -0.48 11.12 4.25
CA ASP A 77 -0.21 10.53 2.95
C ASP A 77 -0.98 9.22 2.82
N THR A 78 -1.10 8.75 1.59
CA THR A 78 -1.79 7.52 1.24
C THR A 78 -0.83 6.34 1.28
N VAL A 79 -1.38 5.12 1.34
CA VAL A 79 -0.58 3.89 1.35
C VAL A 79 0.35 3.81 0.15
N LYS A 80 1.58 3.39 0.41
CA LYS A 80 2.62 3.11 -0.59
C LYS A 80 2.99 1.64 -0.57
N MET A 81 3.73 1.21 -1.58
CA MET A 81 4.14 -0.18 -1.75
C MET A 81 5.68 -0.26 -1.74
N PHE A 82 6.24 -0.99 -0.79
CA PHE A 82 7.66 -1.18 -0.60
C PHE A 82 8.16 -2.47 -1.28
N CYS A 83 9.30 -2.38 -1.98
CA CYS A 83 9.97 -3.53 -2.56
C CYS A 83 11.25 -3.89 -1.80
N SER A 84 11.32 -5.09 -1.21
CA SER A 84 12.50 -5.56 -0.48
C SER A 84 13.69 -5.95 -1.37
N SER A 85 13.50 -6.09 -2.69
CA SER A 85 14.59 -6.35 -3.63
C SER A 85 15.36 -5.07 -4.00
N CYS A 86 14.65 -4.01 -4.42
CA CYS A 86 15.28 -2.75 -4.81
C CYS A 86 15.40 -1.71 -3.69
N ASN A 87 14.75 -1.94 -2.53
CA ASN A 87 14.68 -1.01 -1.40
C ASN A 87 14.12 0.36 -1.79
N ASP A 88 13.00 0.35 -2.50
CA ASP A 88 12.35 1.55 -3.03
C ASP A 88 10.83 1.48 -2.81
N ILE A 89 10.19 2.65 -2.85
CA ILE A 89 8.78 2.85 -2.51
C ILE A 89 8.02 3.31 -3.76
N TYR A 90 6.88 2.68 -4.01
CA TYR A 90 6.04 2.89 -5.18
C TYR A 90 4.61 3.27 -4.80
N GLN A 91 3.90 3.87 -5.76
CA GLN A 91 2.46 4.06 -5.61
C GLN A 91 1.71 2.75 -5.93
N PRO A 92 0.58 2.47 -5.26
CA PRO A 92 -0.30 1.38 -5.64
C PRO A 92 -0.74 1.51 -7.10
N ARG A 93 -0.68 0.40 -7.86
CA ARG A 93 -1.02 0.38 -9.30
C ARG A 93 -2.46 0.80 -9.59
N HIS A 94 -3.39 0.43 -8.72
CA HIS A 94 -4.82 0.70 -8.89
C HIS A 94 -5.25 1.91 -8.06
N THR A 95 -5.94 2.85 -8.71
CA THR A 95 -6.43 4.11 -8.11
C THR A 95 -7.33 3.90 -6.89
N ARG A 96 -8.11 2.81 -6.85
CA ARG A 96 -8.93 2.44 -5.68
C ARG A 96 -8.13 2.28 -4.38
N HIS A 97 -6.84 1.93 -4.47
CA HIS A 97 -5.98 1.79 -3.30
C HIS A 97 -5.24 3.09 -2.98
N GLN A 98 -5.21 4.06 -3.89
CA GLN A 98 -4.51 5.34 -3.69
C GLN A 98 -5.27 6.29 -2.77
N ALA A 99 -6.52 6.00 -2.42
CA ALA A 99 -7.29 6.76 -1.44
C ALA A 99 -7.11 6.26 0.01
N LEU A 100 -6.52 5.06 0.21
CA LEU A 100 -6.36 4.48 1.54
C LEU A 100 -5.25 5.20 2.30
N ASP A 101 -5.50 5.52 3.57
CA ASP A 101 -4.54 6.20 4.44
C ASP A 101 -3.34 5.29 4.76
N GLY A 102 -2.12 5.79 4.56
CA GLY A 102 -0.90 5.03 4.82
C GLY A 102 -0.69 4.74 6.32
N ALA A 103 -1.22 5.57 7.20
CA ALA A 103 -1.11 5.38 8.65
C ALA A 103 -1.79 4.09 9.14
N TYR A 104 -2.70 3.51 8.35
CA TYR A 104 -3.36 2.23 8.66
C TYR A 104 -2.45 1.01 8.45
N PHE A 105 -1.29 1.20 7.83
CA PHE A 105 -0.23 0.19 7.70
C PHE A 105 1.00 0.57 8.53
N GLY A 106 1.24 1.88 8.69
CA GLY A 106 2.36 2.40 9.45
C GLY A 106 3.69 2.31 8.70
N THR A 107 4.69 3.01 9.24
CA THR A 107 6.02 3.15 8.63
C THR A 107 6.91 1.92 8.82
N SER A 108 6.68 1.17 9.89
CA SER A 108 7.59 0.12 10.38
C SER A 108 7.24 -1.29 9.92
N PHE A 109 6.04 -1.50 9.37
CA PHE A 109 5.56 -2.84 9.01
C PHE A 109 6.49 -3.61 8.07
N PRO A 110 7.00 -3.04 6.95
CA PRO A 110 7.88 -3.78 6.05
C PRO A 110 9.18 -4.24 6.73
N GLU A 111 9.78 -3.40 7.56
CA GLU A 111 11.02 -3.75 8.27
C GLU A 111 10.78 -4.81 9.33
N MET A 112 9.69 -4.72 10.08
CA MET A 112 9.31 -5.75 11.07
C MET A 112 9.03 -7.09 10.39
N PHE A 113 8.34 -7.06 9.25
CA PHE A 113 8.09 -8.24 8.42
C PHE A 113 9.40 -8.91 7.97
N LEU A 114 10.35 -8.13 7.47
CA LEU A 114 11.65 -8.63 7.01
C LEU A 114 12.62 -8.97 8.15
N MET A 115 12.35 -8.53 9.37
CA MET A 115 13.06 -8.99 10.57
C MET A 115 12.57 -10.37 11.00
N MET A 116 11.27 -10.62 10.90
CA MET A 116 10.65 -11.92 11.20
C MET A 116 10.94 -12.96 10.12
N TYR A 117 10.98 -12.55 8.85
CA TYR A 117 11.16 -13.42 7.69
C TYR A 117 12.33 -12.95 6.80
N PRO A 118 13.58 -13.07 7.27
CA PRO A 118 14.76 -12.55 6.56
C PRO A 118 15.00 -13.21 5.19
N GLU A 119 14.49 -14.41 4.96
CA GLU A 119 14.56 -15.15 3.70
C GLU A 119 13.83 -14.46 2.53
N PHE A 120 12.89 -13.54 2.81
CA PHE A 120 12.16 -12.78 1.79
C PHE A 120 12.84 -11.44 1.42
N ARG A 121 14.05 -11.19 1.93
CA ARG A 121 14.92 -10.13 1.40
C ARG A 121 15.46 -10.58 0.04
N GLY A 122 14.85 -10.05 -1.03
CA GLY A 122 15.28 -10.36 -2.40
C GLY A 122 16.71 -9.88 -2.67
N PRO A 123 17.42 -10.49 -3.63
CA PRO A 123 18.72 -9.98 -4.08
C PRO A 123 18.56 -8.58 -4.67
N LYS A 124 19.61 -7.76 -4.57
CA LYS A 124 19.64 -6.44 -5.20
C LYS A 124 19.53 -6.61 -6.72
N PRO A 125 18.64 -5.87 -7.40
CA PRO A 125 18.45 -5.99 -8.83
C PRO A 125 19.67 -5.47 -9.60
N GLN A 126 19.85 -5.96 -10.82
CA GLN A 126 20.84 -5.41 -11.75
C GLN A 126 20.48 -3.97 -12.13
N GLN A 127 21.49 -3.14 -12.35
CA GLN A 127 21.30 -1.76 -12.80
C GLN A 127 21.06 -1.72 -14.31
N PHE A 128 20.09 -0.91 -14.75
CA PHE A 128 19.85 -0.67 -16.16
C PHE A 128 21.06 0.00 -16.82
N VAL A 129 21.54 -0.58 -17.93
CA VAL A 129 22.61 -0.03 -18.75
C VAL A 129 22.00 0.46 -20.07
N PRO A 130 21.79 1.78 -20.25
CA PRO A 130 21.25 2.32 -21.49
C PRO A 130 22.25 2.10 -22.63
N ARG A 131 21.79 1.54 -23.75
CA ARG A 131 22.57 1.42 -24.99
C ARG A 131 22.00 2.40 -26.00
N PHE A 132 22.79 3.40 -26.36
CA PHE A 132 22.46 4.36 -27.41
C PHE A 132 23.24 3.97 -28.67
N ASP A 133 22.55 3.46 -29.69
CA ASP A 133 23.17 3.22 -30.99
C ASP A 133 23.22 4.54 -31.76
N SER A 134 24.44 5.05 -32.00
CA SER A 134 24.72 6.30 -32.72
C SER A 134 24.47 6.25 -34.23
N HIS A 135 23.85 5.16 -34.74
CA HIS A 135 23.68 4.89 -36.17
C HIS A 135 22.22 4.68 -36.63
N SER A 136 21.22 5.17 -35.91
CA SER A 136 19.85 5.16 -36.46
C SER A 136 19.02 6.36 -36.07
N SER A 137 18.75 7.23 -37.05
CA SER A 137 17.71 8.25 -36.99
C SER A 137 16.28 7.67 -36.98
N SER A 138 16.09 6.37 -36.77
CA SER A 138 14.77 5.73 -36.74
C SER A 138 14.87 4.37 -36.06
N CYS A 139 14.69 4.31 -34.74
CA CYS A 139 14.10 3.14 -34.06
C CYS A 139 13.94 3.45 -32.57
N PHE A 140 12.76 3.95 -32.20
CA PHE A 140 12.23 3.70 -30.86
C PHE A 140 11.89 2.21 -30.79
N PHE A 141 12.79 1.38 -30.27
CA PHE A 141 12.42 0.09 -29.70
C PHE A 141 12.57 0.18 -28.19
N PHE A 142 11.46 0.56 -27.57
CA PHE A 142 11.08 0.11 -26.23
C PHE A 142 9.59 -0.23 -26.32
N PHE A 143 9.30 -1.46 -26.74
CA PHE A 143 8.30 -2.41 -26.25
C PHE A 143 8.28 -3.62 -27.18
#